data_AF-A0A2I1M954-F1
#
_entry.id   AF-A0A2I1M954-F1
#
_cell.length_a   1.000
_cell.length_b   1.000
_cell.length_c   1.000
_cell.angle_alpha   90.00
_cell.angle_beta   90.00
_cell.angle_gamma   90.00
#
_symmetry.space_group_name_H-M   'P 1'
#
loop_
_entity.id
_entity.type
_entity.pdbx_description
1 polymer ?
#
loop_
_entity_poly.entity_id
_entity_poly.type
_entity_poly.pdbx_seq_one_letter_code
_entity_poly.pdbx_strand_id
1 'polypeptide(L)'
;MEASLIFGNMLWPALLTIGVISLLDYILDRKKISRNCAIIFNILGLAALIYFIINSKGYMFLQIYLFMFLLSISLVILALKKRIDAFTILGIVLMVVMLILLLRFTLIE
;
A
#
# COMPACT_ATOMS: atom_id res chain seq x y z
N MET A 1 -10.29 -10.33 -18.86
CA MET A 1 -8.89 -10.79 -18.76
C MET A 1 -8.02 -9.82 -17.95
N GLU A 2 -8.31 -8.52 -17.96
CA GLU A 2 -7.54 -7.50 -17.21
C GLU A 2 -7.84 -7.47 -15.71
N ALA A 3 -9.10 -7.64 -15.29
CA ALA A 3 -9.46 -7.65 -13.87
C ALA A 3 -8.77 -8.77 -13.08
N SER A 4 -8.67 -9.98 -13.66
CA SER A 4 -7.93 -11.10 -13.06
C SER A 4 -6.44 -10.81 -12.87
N LEU A 5 -5.88 -9.97 -13.74
CA LEU A 5 -4.49 -9.53 -13.69
C LEU A 5 -4.26 -8.53 -12.54
N ILE A 6 -5.20 -7.60 -12.33
CA ILE A 6 -5.17 -6.67 -11.19
C ILE A 6 -5.32 -7.45 -9.88
N PHE A 7 -6.34 -8.32 -9.76
CA PHE A 7 -6.57 -9.10 -8.54
C PHE A 7 -5.41 -10.05 -8.21
N GLY A 8 -4.80 -10.66 -9.22
CA GLY A 8 -3.62 -11.52 -9.04
C GLY A 8 -2.40 -10.77 -8.49
N ASN A 9 -2.30 -9.47 -8.76
CA ASN A 9 -1.17 -8.62 -8.35
C ASN A 9 -1.48 -7.75 -7.11
N MET A 10 -2.72 -7.77 -6.60
CA MET A 10 -3.16 -6.90 -5.50
C MET A 10 -2.85 -7.45 -4.10
N LEU A 11 -2.41 -8.71 -4.01
CA LEU A 11 -2.30 -9.45 -2.75
C LEU A 11 -1.24 -8.85 -1.80
N TRP A 12 0.02 -8.69 -2.24
CA TRP A 12 1.03 -8.07 -1.38
C TRP A 12 0.80 -6.56 -1.15
N PRO A 13 0.37 -5.77 -2.16
CA PRO A 13 0.07 -4.35 -1.96
C PRO A 13 -0.99 -4.11 -0.87
N ALA A 14 -2.07 -4.90 -0.88
CA ALA A 14 -3.13 -4.77 0.11
C ALA A 14 -2.66 -5.17 1.52
N LEU A 15 -1.97 -6.31 1.65
CA LEU A 15 -1.48 -6.79 2.95
C LEU A 15 -0.50 -5.81 3.58
N LEU A 16 0.47 -5.29 2.82
CA LEU A 16 1.40 -4.30 3.35
C LEU A 16 0.71 -2.98 3.67
N THR A 17 -0.27 -2.54 2.88
CA THR A 17 -1.03 -1.32 3.19
C THR A 17 -1.74 -1.46 4.55
N ILE A 18 -2.44 -2.56 4.77
CA ILE A 18 -3.10 -2.83 6.06
C ILE A 18 -2.08 -2.88 7.21
N GLY A 19 -0.92 -3.50 6.97
CA GLY A 19 0.19 -3.55 7.92
C GLY A 19 0.71 -2.17 8.30
N VAL A 20 0.98 -1.31 7.33
CA VAL A 20 1.47 0.07 7.55
C VAL A 20 0.43 0.91 8.27
N ILE A 21 -0.83 0.86 7.87
CA ILE A 21 -1.90 1.65 8.52
C ILE A 21 -2.14 1.17 9.95
N SER A 22 -2.14 -0.14 10.19
CA SER A 22 -2.24 -0.70 11.54
C SER A 22 -1.04 -0.30 12.42
N LEU A 23 0.14 -0.16 11.83
CA LEU A 23 1.34 0.31 12.52
C LEU A 23 1.21 1.79 12.88
N LEU A 24 0.73 2.63 11.97
CA LEU A 24 0.46 4.05 12.24
C LEU A 24 -0.64 4.23 13.30
N ASP A 25 -1.75 3.50 13.21
CA ASP A 25 -2.80 3.51 14.23
C ASP A 25 -2.26 3.04 15.60
N TYR A 26 -1.31 2.10 15.63
CA TYR A 26 -0.64 1.70 16.87
C TYR A 26 0.28 2.80 17.44
N ILE A 27 1.08 3.47 16.60
CA ILE A 27 1.96 4.55 17.05
C ILE A 27 1.15 5.69 17.66
N LEU A 28 0.02 6.03 17.04
CA LEU A 28 -0.84 7.14 17.46
C LEU A 28 -1.69 6.81 18.70
N ASP A 29 -2.40 5.68 18.69
CA ASP A 29 -3.36 5.34 19.76
C ASP A 29 -2.81 4.35 20.81
N ARG A 30 -1.62 3.76 20.59
CA ARG A 30 -1.02 2.68 21.41
C ARG A 30 -1.94 1.47 21.65
N LYS A 31 -2.93 1.23 20.79
CA LYS A 31 -3.87 0.10 20.91
C LYS A 31 -3.17 -1.24 20.69
N LYS A 32 -3.23 -2.12 21.69
CA LYS A 32 -2.62 -3.47 21.63
C LYS A 32 -3.10 -4.32 20.45
N ILE A 33 -4.37 -4.19 20.04
CA ILE A 33 -4.93 -4.90 18.88
C ILE A 33 -4.24 -4.42 17.59
N SER A 34 -4.08 -3.10 17.44
CA SER A 34 -3.41 -2.49 16.28
C SER A 34 -1.97 -2.97 16.14
N ARG A 35 -1.26 -3.17 17.28
CA ARG A 35 0.09 -3.75 17.29
C ARG A 35 0.12 -5.16 16.72
N ASN A 36 -0.78 -6.02 17.18
CA ASN A 36 -0.79 -7.42 16.73
C ASN A 36 -1.14 -7.51 15.24
N CYS A 37 -2.11 -6.72 14.77
CA CYS A 37 -2.43 -6.60 13.35
C CYS A 37 -1.22 -6.09 12.56
N ALA A 38 -0.56 -5.01 13.02
CA ALA A 38 0.61 -4.46 12.35
C ALA A 38 1.72 -5.50 12.17
N ILE A 39 2.03 -6.28 13.19
CA ILE A 39 3.07 -7.32 13.13
C ILE A 39 2.68 -8.42 12.14
N ILE A 40 1.47 -8.98 12.27
CA ILE A 40 1.01 -10.09 11.43
C ILE A 40 0.96 -9.68 9.96
N PHE A 41 0.33 -8.54 9.65
CA PHE A 41 0.16 -8.08 8.28
C PHE A 41 1.47 -7.60 7.64
N ASN A 42 2.42 -7.03 8.41
CA ASN A 42 3.74 -6.71 7.85
C ASN A 42 4.55 -7.97 7.55
N ILE A 43 4.54 -8.98 8.42
CA ILE A 43 5.26 -10.24 8.17
C ILE A 43 4.67 -10.96 6.94
N LEU A 44 3.34 -11.09 6.88
CA LEU A 44 2.66 -11.71 5.75
C LEU A 44 2.84 -10.90 4.46
N GLY A 45 2.73 -9.57 4.54
CA GLY A 45 2.92 -8.68 3.40
C GLY A 45 4.35 -8.71 2.86
N LEU A 46 5.36 -8.76 3.71
CA LEU A 46 6.76 -8.92 3.30
C LEU A 46 7.03 -10.29 2.69
N ALA A 47 6.49 -11.36 3.28
CA ALA A 47 6.60 -12.70 2.71
C ALA A 47 5.95 -12.77 1.31
N ALA A 48 4.77 -12.17 1.15
CA ALA A 48 4.09 -12.08 -0.14
C ALA A 48 4.89 -11.24 -1.15
N LEU A 49 5.46 -10.10 -0.72
CA LEU A 49 6.34 -9.28 -1.56
C LEU A 49 7.53 -10.11 -2.08
N ILE A 50 8.25 -10.79 -1.18
CA ILE A 50 9.43 -11.59 -1.55
C ILE A 50 9.04 -12.70 -2.53
N TYR A 51 7.94 -13.39 -2.26
CA TYR A 51 7.41 -14.42 -3.16
C TYR A 51 7.12 -13.86 -4.56
N PHE A 52 6.48 -12.70 -4.65
CA PHE A 52 6.19 -12.04 -5.91
C PHE A 52 7.44 -11.52 -6.61
N ILE A 53 8.44 -11.01 -5.90
CA ILE A 53 9.71 -10.60 -6.50
C ILE A 53 10.42 -11.78 -7.17
N ILE A 54 10.38 -12.96 -6.55
CA ILE A 54 11.05 -14.16 -7.07
C ILE A 54 10.26 -14.79 -8.23
N ASN A 55 8.92 -14.79 -8.17
CA ASN A 55 8.08 -15.51 -9.14
C ASN A 55 7.41 -14.63 -10.22
N SER A 56 7.34 -13.31 -10.06
CA SER A 56 6.57 -12.46 -10.97
C SER A 56 7.41 -12.04 -12.18
N LYS A 57 6.95 -12.41 -13.37
CA LYS A 57 7.61 -12.14 -14.67
C LYS A 57 7.14 -10.85 -15.37
N GLY A 58 7.08 -9.70 -14.67
CA GLY A 58 6.97 -8.40 -15.36
C GLY A 58 5.98 -7.38 -14.80
N TYR A 59 5.07 -7.73 -13.89
CA TYR A 59 4.05 -6.77 -13.39
C TYR A 59 4.45 -6.04 -12.11
N MET A 60 5.75 -5.97 -11.81
CA MET A 60 6.25 -5.36 -10.58
C MET A 60 5.91 -3.87 -10.49
N PHE A 61 5.91 -3.17 -11.63
CA PHE A 61 5.50 -1.77 -11.71
C PHE A 61 4.02 -1.58 -11.36
N LEU A 62 3.13 -2.40 -11.92
CA LEU A 62 1.70 -2.40 -11.57
C LEU A 62 1.48 -2.65 -10.08
N GLN A 63 2.18 -3.61 -9.50
CA GLN A 63 2.06 -3.95 -8.08
C GLN A 63 2.50 -2.78 -7.17
N ILE A 64 3.63 -2.14 -7.49
CA ILE A 64 4.11 -0.96 -6.76
C ILE A 64 3.13 0.20 -6.89
N TYR A 65 2.60 0.43 -8.09
CA TYR A 65 1.59 1.45 -8.33
C TYR A 65 0.32 1.20 -7.49
N LEU A 66 -0.18 -0.03 -7.46
CA LEU A 66 -1.33 -0.42 -6.63
C LEU A 66 -1.03 -0.24 -5.13
N PHE A 67 0.19 -0.52 -4.69
CA PHE A 67 0.59 -0.30 -3.31
C PHE A 67 0.56 1.19 -2.95
N MET A 68 1.18 2.04 -3.77
CA MET A 68 1.17 3.49 -3.57
C MET A 68 -0.26 4.04 -3.58
N PHE A 69 -1.12 3.54 -4.46
CA PHE A 69 -2.52 3.94 -4.56
C PHE A 69 -3.29 3.63 -3.27
N LEU A 70 -3.24 2.37 -2.83
CA LEU A 70 -3.95 1.89 -1.64
C LEU A 70 -3.43 2.60 -0.39
N LEU A 71 -2.10 2.77 -0.29
CA LEU A 71 -1.47 3.45 0.84
C LEU A 71 -1.88 4.93 0.89
N SER A 72 -1.85 5.62 -0.25
CA SER A 72 -2.27 7.01 -0.37
C SER A 72 -3.71 7.23 0.14
N ILE A 73 -4.67 6.47 -0.37
CA ILE A 73 -6.08 6.58 0.05
C ILE A 73 -6.21 6.26 1.54
N SER A 74 -5.55 5.21 2.01
CA SER A 74 -5.63 4.81 3.41
C SER A 74 -5.03 5.87 4.36
N LEU A 75 -3.97 6.56 3.95
CA LEU A 75 -3.39 7.68 4.70
C LEU A 75 -4.35 8.87 4.76
N VAL A 76 -5.02 9.21 3.65
CA VAL A 76 -6.03 10.28 3.63
C VAL A 76 -7.22 9.92 4.53
N ILE A 77 -7.70 8.67 4.50
CA ILE A 77 -8.76 8.19 5.40
C ILE A 77 -8.31 8.29 6.85
N LEU A 78 -7.08 7.88 7.16
CA LEU A 78 -6.51 7.98 8.50
C LEU A 78 -6.42 9.45 8.95
N ALA A 79 -6.02 10.35 8.05
CA ALA A 79 -5.98 11.79 8.28
C ALA A 79 -7.36 12.34 8.66
N LEU A 80 -8.41 11.95 7.93
CA LEU A 80 -9.79 12.35 8.22
C LEU A 80 -10.27 11.81 9.57
N LYS A 81 -9.93 10.54 9.89
CA LYS A 81 -10.29 9.90 11.16
C LYS A 81 -9.58 10.53 12.36
N LYS A 82 -8.33 10.96 12.19
CA LYS A 82 -7.47 11.47 13.27
C LYS A 82 -7.34 12.98 13.32
N ARG A 83 -7.83 13.69 12.28
CA ARG A 83 -7.66 15.13 12.07
C ARG A 83 -6.19 15.56 12.10
N ILE A 84 -5.34 14.78 11.43
CA ILE A 84 -3.89 15.04 11.33
C ILE A 84 -3.56 15.38 9.88
N ASP A 85 -3.33 16.66 9.61
CA ASP A 85 -3.13 17.17 8.24
C ASP A 85 -1.85 16.66 7.58
N ALA A 86 -0.85 16.27 8.37
CA ALA A 86 0.40 15.70 7.86
C ALA A 86 0.17 14.43 7.02
N PHE A 87 -0.81 13.59 7.38
CA PHE A 87 -1.14 12.38 6.61
C PHE A 87 -1.86 12.71 5.29
N THR A 88 -2.66 13.77 5.27
CA THR A 88 -3.27 14.28 4.02
C THR A 88 -2.19 14.76 3.06
N ILE A 89 -1.22 15.54 3.56
CA ILE A 89 -0.10 16.02 2.75
C ILE A 89 0.70 14.82 2.19
N LEU A 90 0.99 13.82 3.03
CA LEU A 90 1.74 12.63 2.60
C LEU A 90 0.98 11.83 1.53
N GLY A 91 -0.34 11.69 1.67
CA GLY A 91 -1.22 11.09 0.66
C GLY A 91 -1.20 11.87 -0.66
N ILE A 92 -1.34 13.20 -0.62
CA ILE A 92 -1.28 14.05 -1.82
C ILE A 92 0.08 13.92 -2.53
N VAL A 93 1.19 13.95 -1.78
CA VAL A 93 2.53 13.76 -2.35
C VAL A 93 2.64 12.41 -3.05
N LEU A 94 2.16 11.33 -2.43
CA LEU A 94 2.10 10.01 -3.05
C LEU A 94 1.29 10.02 -4.36
N MET A 95 0.13 10.67 -4.39
CA MET A 95 -0.70 10.78 -5.61
C MET A 95 0.03 11.53 -6.72
N VAL A 96 0.76 12.61 -6.41
CA VAL A 96 1.55 13.36 -7.39
C VAL A 96 2.68 12.50 -7.95
N VAL A 97 3.41 11.77 -7.10
CA VAL A 97 4.47 10.85 -7.56
C VAL A 97 3.89 9.77 -8.48
N MET A 98 2.74 9.21 -8.12
CA MET A 98 2.05 8.23 -8.97
C MET A 98 1.67 8.80 -10.33
N LEU A 99 1.16 10.04 -10.39
CA LEU A 99 0.83 10.71 -11.64
C LEU A 99 2.07 10.86 -12.53
N ILE A 100 3.20 11.28 -11.95
CA ILE A 100 4.48 11.40 -12.66
C ILE A 100 4.94 10.04 -13.21
N LEU A 101 4.78 8.98 -12.43
CA LEU A 101 5.15 7.62 -12.84
C LEU A 101 4.28 7.13 -14.01
N LEU A 102 2.97 7.38 -13.98
CA LEU A 102 2.05 7.05 -15.07
C LEU A 102 2.35 7.79 -16.37
N LEU A 103 2.80 9.05 -16.27
CA LEU A 103 3.18 9.82 -17.44
C LEU A 103 4.46 9.30 -18.11
N ARG A 104 5.27 8.52 -17.38
CA ARG A 104 6.58 8.05 -17.85
C ARG A 104 6.61 6.56 -18.21
N PHE A 105 5.76 5.74 -17.60
CA PHE A 105 5.77 4.28 -17.74
C PHE A 105 4.37 3.73 -17.95
N THR A 106 4.22 2.75 -18.82
CA THR A 106 2.98 2.00 -19.00
C THR A 106 2.76 1.04 -17.83
N LEU A 107 1.53 0.95 -17.33
CA LEU A 107 1.19 0.07 -16.21
C LEU A 107 1.33 -1.41 -16.52
N ILE A 108 1.16 -1.76 -17.79
CA ILE A 108 1.20 -3.11 -18.34
C ILE A 108 2.23 -3.03 -19.47
N GLU A 109 3.34 -3.72 -19.31
CA GLU A 109 4.23 -4.09 -20.43
C GLU A 109 3.73 -5.39 -21.07
#